data_AF-A0AAD8ARE5-F1
#
_entry.id   AF-A0AAD8ARE5-F1
#
_cell.length_a   1.000
_cell.length_b   1.000
_cell.length_c   1.000
_cell.angle_alpha   90.00
_cell.angle_beta   90.00
_cell.angle_gamma   90.00
#
_symmetry.space_group_name_H-M   'P 1'
#
loop_
_entity.id
_entity.type
_entity.pdbx_description
1 polymer ?
#
loop_
_entity_poly.entity_id
_entity_poly.type
_entity_poly.pdbx_seq_one_letter_code
_entity_poly.pdbx_strand_id
1 'polypeptide(L)'
;MEVYKAAGGSSCVVVADAEMERHSKPCSSRFGCWACTAVREDHSLAKMIQSEPGQYGYMAPLAALRDFIANTQYDWARRTLVGRNIIDGFITIGADTYSPAMLAELLGYTLSAQKMSGVPIINEAQLIAIDARWSQYAIRTAVQRALRIWMEVEAGARWTPPRLRPVPKTAVPRLGLIHVGGDWNDDIQSDLAVTGLRNAYHELFSEACGPGLRSISNGRAVIDIEGGQRDRFGGCLHVHGSSRRNGCCRSARRRTRTGLWATRPT
;
A
#
# COMPACT_ATOMS: atom_id res chain seq x y z
N MET A 1 36.92 -8.73 13.98
CA MET A 1 37.83 -9.04 12.85
C MET A 1 37.38 -10.26 12.05
N GLU A 2 36.73 -11.27 12.65
CA GLU A 2 36.23 -12.46 11.92
C GLU A 2 35.31 -12.14 10.74
N VAL A 3 34.36 -11.20 10.88
CA VAL A 3 33.45 -10.83 9.79
C VAL A 3 34.17 -10.30 8.54
N TYR A 4 35.24 -9.51 8.72
CA TYR A 4 36.04 -9.01 7.59
C TYR A 4 36.95 -10.09 6.99
N LYS A 5 37.45 -11.01 7.83
CA LYS A 5 38.19 -12.20 7.39
C LYS A 5 37.33 -13.12 6.52
N ALA A 6 36.12 -13.43 7.00
CA ALA A 6 35.13 -14.24 6.28
C ALA A 6 34.67 -13.55 4.98
N ALA A 7 34.49 -12.23 4.98
CA ALA A 7 34.13 -11.46 3.77
C ALA A 7 35.20 -11.51 2.68
N GLY A 8 36.48 -11.46 3.06
CA GLY A 8 37.59 -11.61 2.12
C GLY A 8 37.76 -13.03 1.59
N GLY A 9 37.28 -14.03 2.34
CA GLY A 9 37.42 -15.45 2.01
C GLY A 9 38.82 -15.99 2.28
N SER A 10 39.57 -15.38 3.20
CA SER A 10 40.93 -15.81 3.56
C SER A 10 41.08 -15.96 5.07
N SER A 11 42.12 -16.68 5.52
CA SER A 11 42.35 -16.95 6.95
C SER A 11 42.95 -15.76 7.73
N CYS A 12 43.42 -14.71 7.05
CA CYS A 12 44.06 -13.54 7.64
C CYS A 12 43.44 -12.25 7.10
N VAL A 13 42.99 -11.37 8.00
CA VAL A 13 42.34 -10.09 7.64
C VAL A 13 43.20 -9.25 6.69
N VAL A 14 44.52 -9.24 6.87
CA VAL A 14 45.45 -8.46 6.04
C VAL A 14 45.56 -9.04 4.63
N VAL A 15 45.52 -10.37 4.48
CA VAL A 15 45.55 -11.03 3.18
C VAL A 15 44.21 -10.86 2.47
N ALA A 16 43.11 -10.97 3.21
CA ALA A 16 41.77 -10.64 2.72
C ALA A 16 41.72 -9.21 2.19
N ASP A 17 42.21 -8.24 2.96
CA ASP A 17 42.21 -6.83 2.58
C ASP A 17 43.11 -6.58 1.36
N ALA A 18 44.31 -7.15 1.33
CA ALA A 18 45.23 -7.03 0.21
C ALA A 18 44.69 -7.67 -1.09
N GLU A 19 44.00 -8.81 -1.02
CA GLU A 19 43.34 -9.39 -2.21
C GLU A 19 42.12 -8.58 -2.65
N MET A 20 41.36 -8.05 -1.70
CA MET A 20 40.20 -7.21 -2.00
C MET A 20 40.61 -5.85 -2.58
N GLU A 21 41.73 -5.26 -2.14
CA GLU A 21 42.33 -4.04 -2.69
C GLU A 21 42.85 -4.25 -4.12
N ARG A 22 43.45 -5.41 -4.42
CA ARG A 22 43.92 -5.73 -5.79
C ARG A 22 42.80 -5.75 -6.83
N HIS A 23 41.56 -5.99 -6.40
CA HIS A 23 40.41 -6.19 -7.29
C HIS A 23 39.33 -5.10 -7.19
N SER A 24 39.50 -4.03 -6.41
CA SER A 24 38.41 -3.05 -6.21
C SER A 24 38.85 -1.59 -6.06
N LYS A 25 37.92 -0.68 -6.43
CA LYS A 25 37.98 0.75 -6.07
C LYS A 25 37.80 0.91 -4.54
N PRO A 26 38.24 2.02 -3.92
CA PRO A 26 38.34 2.11 -2.46
C PRO A 26 36.99 1.83 -1.77
N CYS A 27 37.00 0.97 -0.73
CA CYS A 27 35.85 0.39 0.00
C CYS A 27 35.31 -0.94 -0.56
N SER A 28 36.17 -1.96 -0.52
CA SER A 28 35.97 -3.30 -1.11
C SER A 28 35.01 -4.21 -0.32
N SER A 29 35.02 -4.11 1.01
CA SER A 29 34.18 -4.89 1.92
C SER A 29 32.99 -4.04 2.39
N ARG A 30 31.86 -4.15 1.68
CA ARG A 30 30.60 -3.57 2.12
C ARG A 30 29.64 -4.68 2.50
N PHE A 31 29.25 -4.70 3.77
CA PHE A 31 28.15 -5.50 4.24
C PHE A 31 26.85 -4.73 3.97
N GLY A 32 26.04 -5.19 3.03
CA GLY A 32 24.73 -4.62 2.77
C GLY A 32 23.70 -5.10 3.79
N CYS A 33 22.68 -4.28 4.08
CA CYS A 33 21.47 -4.84 4.67
C CYS A 33 20.78 -5.75 3.63
N TRP A 34 20.00 -6.74 4.10
CA TRP A 34 19.33 -7.72 3.22
C TRP A 34 18.36 -7.10 2.20
N ALA A 35 17.99 -5.83 2.33
CA ALA A 35 17.14 -5.12 1.38
C ALA A 35 17.89 -4.06 0.56
N CYS A 36 19.18 -3.80 0.84
CA CYS A 36 19.94 -2.75 0.17
C CYS A 36 20.40 -3.19 -1.22
N THR A 37 20.00 -2.43 -2.23
CA THR A 37 20.38 -2.63 -3.63
C THR A 37 21.38 -1.58 -4.13
N ALA A 38 22.05 -0.85 -3.23
CA ALA A 38 23.05 0.16 -3.60
C ALA A 38 24.27 -0.44 -4.31
N VAL A 39 24.60 -1.69 -4.01
CA VAL A 39 25.59 -2.49 -4.74
C VAL A 39 24.85 -3.36 -5.76
N ARG A 40 25.47 -3.73 -6.88
CA ARG A 40 24.85 -4.64 -7.85
C ARG A 40 24.82 -6.08 -7.33
N GLU A 41 25.96 -6.58 -6.85
CA GLU A 41 26.14 -7.94 -6.33
C GLU A 41 26.85 -7.88 -4.96
N ASP A 42 26.32 -8.59 -3.96
CA ASP A 42 26.96 -8.69 -2.64
C ASP A 42 27.94 -9.87 -2.61
N HIS A 43 29.13 -9.63 -3.18
CA HIS A 43 30.18 -10.66 -3.24
C HIS A 43 30.71 -11.05 -1.86
N SER A 44 30.73 -10.12 -0.90
CA SER A 44 31.19 -10.36 0.47
C SER A 44 30.28 -11.36 1.17
N LEU A 45 28.97 -11.16 1.12
CA LEU A 45 28.01 -12.08 1.71
C LEU A 45 28.03 -13.45 1.02
N ALA A 46 28.11 -13.47 -0.31
CA ALA A 46 28.21 -14.72 -1.06
C ALA A 46 29.47 -15.52 -0.67
N LYS A 47 30.61 -14.85 -0.49
CA LYS A 47 31.85 -15.48 -0.02
C LYS A 47 31.73 -16.02 1.40
N MET A 48 31.15 -15.25 2.34
CA MET A 48 30.93 -15.71 3.72
C MET A 48 30.09 -16.99 3.78
N ILE A 49 29.00 -17.04 3.00
CA ILE A 49 28.12 -18.21 2.93
C ILE A 49 28.86 -19.42 2.34
N GLN A 50 29.72 -19.20 1.34
CA GLN A 50 30.50 -20.27 0.71
C GLN A 50 31.66 -20.77 1.59
N SER A 51 32.36 -19.87 2.28
CA SER A 51 33.52 -20.22 3.10
C SER A 51 33.11 -20.94 4.38
N GLU A 52 32.07 -20.48 5.07
CA GLU A 52 31.61 -21.03 6.34
C GLU A 52 30.09 -21.25 6.36
N PRO A 53 29.57 -22.26 5.63
CA PRO A 53 28.14 -22.52 5.53
C PRO A 53 27.47 -22.78 6.89
N GLY A 54 28.20 -23.39 7.84
CA GLY A 54 27.68 -23.67 9.18
C GLY A 54 27.42 -22.40 9.99
N GLN A 55 28.22 -21.34 9.80
CA GLN A 55 28.06 -20.08 10.54
C GLN A 55 27.17 -19.09 9.80
N TYR A 56 27.33 -18.93 8.49
CA TYR A 56 26.66 -17.89 7.70
C TYR A 56 25.52 -18.41 6.79
N GLY A 57 25.29 -19.73 6.73
CA GLY A 57 24.28 -20.32 5.85
C GLY A 57 22.86 -19.80 6.07
N TYR A 58 22.52 -19.37 7.29
CA TYR A 58 21.23 -18.76 7.61
C TYR A 58 20.94 -17.48 6.83
N MET A 59 21.97 -16.82 6.28
CA MET A 59 21.83 -15.59 5.49
C MET A 59 21.48 -15.87 4.02
N ALA A 60 21.58 -17.12 3.54
CA ALA A 60 21.27 -17.49 2.16
C ALA A 60 19.85 -17.09 1.68
N PRO A 61 18.76 -17.30 2.43
CA PRO A 61 17.44 -16.84 2.01
C PRO A 61 17.33 -15.31 1.92
N LEU A 62 18.05 -14.58 2.77
CA LEU A 62 18.10 -13.11 2.75
C LEU A 62 18.87 -12.61 1.53
N ALA A 63 19.99 -13.25 1.19
CA ALA A 63 20.75 -12.97 -0.02
C ALA A 63 19.91 -13.21 -1.29
N ALA A 64 19.15 -14.31 -1.34
CA ALA A 64 18.27 -14.60 -2.47
C ALA A 64 17.16 -13.55 -2.64
N LEU A 65 16.56 -13.07 -1.54
CA LEU A 65 15.56 -12.00 -1.55
C LEU A 65 16.15 -10.68 -2.07
N ARG A 66 17.33 -10.33 -1.58
CA ARG A 66 18.09 -9.14 -2.02
C ARG A 66 18.36 -9.17 -3.52
N ASP A 67 18.85 -10.30 -4.03
CA ASP A 67 19.17 -10.47 -5.45
C ASP A 67 17.92 -10.40 -6.32
N PHE A 68 16.79 -10.96 -5.86
CA PHE A 68 15.52 -10.84 -6.56
C PHE A 68 15.06 -9.38 -6.70
N ILE A 69 15.15 -8.58 -5.63
CA ILE A 69 14.80 -7.16 -5.66
C ILE A 69 15.74 -6.40 -6.62
N ALA A 70 17.04 -6.65 -6.54
CA ALA A 70 18.03 -6.01 -7.41
C ALA A 70 17.80 -6.35 -8.89
N ASN A 71 17.56 -7.63 -9.19
CA ASN A 71 17.45 -8.11 -10.57
C ASN A 71 16.13 -7.72 -11.24
N THR A 72 15.07 -7.46 -10.46
CA THR A 72 13.75 -7.05 -10.97
C THR A 72 13.51 -5.54 -10.93
N GLN A 73 14.49 -4.74 -10.46
CA GLN A 73 14.31 -3.30 -10.26
C GLN A 73 13.80 -2.57 -11.52
N TYR A 74 14.29 -2.96 -12.70
CA TYR A 74 13.94 -2.36 -13.99
C TYR A 74 12.91 -3.18 -14.79
N ASP A 75 12.27 -4.16 -14.17
CA ASP A 75 11.16 -4.90 -14.76
C ASP A 75 9.87 -4.09 -14.66
N TRP A 76 9.52 -3.40 -15.73
CA TRP A 76 8.31 -2.57 -15.79
C TRP A 76 7.02 -3.38 -15.78
N ALA A 77 7.05 -4.67 -16.16
CA ALA A 77 5.87 -5.54 -16.12
C ALA A 77 5.45 -5.85 -14.68
N ARG A 78 6.38 -5.71 -13.73
CA ARG A 78 6.13 -5.87 -12.28
C ARG A 78 5.68 -4.58 -11.60
N ARG A 79 5.41 -3.51 -12.34
CA ARG A 79 5.02 -2.20 -11.80
C ARG A 79 3.54 -1.90 -12.01
N THR A 80 3.01 -1.05 -11.13
CA THR A 80 1.72 -0.38 -11.34
C THR A 80 1.94 0.79 -12.30
N LEU A 81 1.11 0.86 -13.34
CA LEU A 81 1.20 1.89 -14.38
C LEU A 81 0.42 3.17 -14.04
N VAL A 82 -0.41 3.14 -13.00
CA VAL A 82 -1.17 4.30 -12.54
C VAL A 82 -0.35 5.04 -11.49
N GLY A 83 -0.06 6.31 -11.75
CA GLY A 83 0.62 7.19 -10.80
C GLY A 83 -0.25 7.51 -9.58
N ARG A 84 0.40 7.90 -8.49
CA ARG A 84 -0.28 8.26 -7.21
C ARG A 84 -0.42 9.76 -6.98
N ASN A 85 0.23 10.57 -7.80
CA ASN A 85 0.21 12.02 -7.68
C ASN A 85 -0.69 12.60 -8.76
N ILE A 86 -1.51 13.57 -8.37
CA ILE A 86 -2.31 14.38 -9.29
C ILE A 86 -1.62 15.74 -9.42
N ILE A 87 -1.29 16.12 -10.65
CA ILE A 87 -0.64 17.40 -10.97
C ILE A 87 -1.50 18.07 -12.03
N ASP A 88 -1.95 19.29 -11.76
CA ASP A 88 -2.79 20.10 -12.65
C ASP A 88 -4.06 19.36 -13.15
N GLY A 89 -4.64 18.51 -12.30
CA GLY A 89 -5.82 17.72 -12.65
C GLY A 89 -5.54 16.52 -13.54
N PHE A 90 -4.28 16.10 -13.67
CA PHE A 90 -3.87 14.90 -14.40
C PHE A 90 -3.15 13.89 -13.53
N ILE A 91 -3.44 12.61 -13.76
CA ILE A 91 -2.68 11.47 -13.26
C ILE A 91 -1.74 10.98 -14.37
N THR A 92 -0.48 10.79 -14.04
CA THR A 92 0.49 10.20 -14.98
C THR A 92 0.28 8.70 -15.11
N ILE A 93 0.29 8.21 -16.35
CA ILE A 93 0.30 6.79 -16.66
C ILE A 93 1.69 6.41 -17.11
N GLY A 94 2.37 5.68 -16.23
CA GLY A 94 3.73 5.19 -16.42
C GLY A 94 4.12 4.29 -15.25
N ALA A 95 5.18 3.51 -15.43
CA ALA A 95 5.63 2.58 -14.39
C ALA A 95 6.10 3.35 -13.14
N ASP A 96 5.40 3.17 -12.01
CA ASP A 96 5.69 3.82 -10.73
C ASP A 96 6.08 2.79 -9.65
N THR A 97 5.10 2.38 -8.84
CA THR A 97 5.32 1.46 -7.72
C THR A 97 5.30 -0.01 -8.14
N TYR A 98 5.71 -0.92 -7.25
CA TYR A 98 5.52 -2.35 -7.48
C TYR A 98 4.04 -2.71 -7.60
N SER A 99 3.76 -3.63 -8.52
CA SER A 99 2.44 -4.18 -8.73
C SER A 99 1.96 -4.92 -7.48
N PRO A 100 0.64 -5.02 -7.28
CA PRO A 100 0.08 -5.86 -6.22
C PRO A 100 0.58 -7.30 -6.19
N ALA A 101 0.86 -7.86 -7.37
CA ALA A 101 1.40 -9.21 -7.49
C ALA A 101 2.81 -9.28 -6.94
N MET A 102 3.67 -8.36 -7.36
CA MET A 102 5.04 -8.26 -6.90
C MET A 102 5.10 -8.03 -5.38
N LEU A 103 4.24 -7.19 -4.82
CA LEU A 103 4.17 -6.97 -3.37
C LEU A 103 3.78 -8.24 -2.60
N ALA A 104 2.84 -9.03 -3.12
CA ALA A 104 2.46 -10.31 -2.53
C ALA A 104 3.60 -11.34 -2.58
N GLU A 105 4.31 -11.44 -3.71
CA GLU A 105 5.50 -12.29 -3.84
C GLU A 105 6.59 -11.87 -2.85
N LEU A 106 6.91 -10.57 -2.79
CA LEU A 106 7.90 -10.02 -1.86
C LEU A 106 7.55 -10.32 -0.40
N LEU A 107 6.29 -10.16 0.00
CA LEU A 107 5.86 -10.49 1.36
C LEU A 107 6.03 -11.99 1.65
N GLY A 108 5.62 -12.85 0.71
CA GLY A 108 5.79 -14.30 0.84
C GLY A 108 7.25 -14.72 0.98
N TYR A 109 8.13 -14.15 0.16
CA TYR A 109 9.58 -14.39 0.25
C TYR A 109 10.16 -13.85 1.54
N THR A 110 9.74 -12.67 2.00
CA THR A 110 10.24 -12.05 3.23
C THR A 110 9.87 -12.89 4.46
N LEU A 111 8.61 -13.31 4.57
CA LEU A 111 8.15 -14.15 5.69
C LEU A 111 8.80 -15.54 5.67
N SER A 112 8.97 -16.12 4.48
CA SER A 112 9.70 -17.39 4.32
C SER A 112 11.16 -17.25 4.75
N ALA A 113 11.83 -16.19 4.29
CA ALA A 113 13.22 -15.92 4.64
C ALA A 113 13.40 -15.64 6.14
N GLN A 114 12.48 -14.91 6.77
CA GLN A 114 12.44 -14.71 8.23
C GLN A 114 12.35 -16.05 8.96
N LYS A 115 11.45 -16.95 8.56
CA LYS A 115 11.34 -18.29 9.19
C LYS A 115 12.59 -19.15 8.99
N MET A 116 13.21 -19.08 7.82
CA MET A 116 14.39 -19.89 7.49
C MET A 116 15.67 -19.37 8.13
N SER A 117 15.82 -18.05 8.25
CA SER A 117 17.01 -17.40 8.81
C SER A 117 16.93 -17.18 10.32
N GLY A 118 15.73 -17.17 10.89
CA GLY A 118 15.49 -16.76 12.28
C GLY A 118 15.57 -15.25 12.51
N VAL A 119 15.82 -14.44 11.47
CA VAL A 119 15.92 -12.98 11.59
C VAL A 119 14.53 -12.35 11.63
N PRO A 120 14.16 -11.58 12.68
CA PRO A 120 12.87 -10.90 12.74
C PRO A 120 12.88 -9.68 11.81
N ILE A 121 12.14 -9.76 10.70
CA ILE A 121 12.01 -8.70 9.69
C ILE A 121 10.67 -7.96 9.84
N ILE A 122 9.58 -8.71 9.90
CA ILE A 122 8.21 -8.21 10.00
C ILE A 122 7.56 -8.80 11.24
N ASN A 123 7.09 -7.94 12.13
CA ASN A 123 6.27 -8.31 13.28
C ASN A 123 4.76 -8.26 12.95
N GLU A 124 3.92 -8.73 13.87
CA GLU A 124 2.48 -8.87 13.70
C GLU A 124 1.79 -7.51 13.50
N ALA A 125 2.22 -6.48 14.23
CA ALA A 125 1.68 -5.13 14.09
C ALA A 125 1.98 -4.54 12.69
N GLN A 126 3.19 -4.76 12.19
CA GLN A 126 3.59 -4.37 10.84
C GLN A 126 2.81 -5.15 9.78
N LEU A 127 2.55 -6.44 10.00
CA LEU A 127 1.74 -7.26 9.10
C LEU A 127 0.30 -6.74 8.98
N ILE A 128 -0.33 -6.40 10.10
CA ILE A 128 -1.67 -5.78 10.13
C ILE A 128 -1.65 -4.43 9.39
N ALA A 129 -0.62 -3.62 9.61
CA ALA A 129 -0.48 -2.34 8.92
C ALA A 129 -0.30 -2.49 7.40
N ILE A 130 0.47 -3.49 6.96
CA ILE A 130 0.63 -3.83 5.54
C ILE A 130 -0.72 -4.21 4.95
N ASP A 131 -1.47 -5.08 5.62
CA ASP A 131 -2.78 -5.56 5.17
C ASP A 131 -3.81 -4.42 5.05
N ALA A 132 -3.86 -3.55 6.06
CA ALA A 132 -4.71 -2.37 6.06
C ALA A 132 -4.34 -1.43 4.90
N ARG A 133 -3.05 -1.19 4.66
CA ARG A 133 -2.58 -0.33 3.58
C ARG A 133 -2.90 -0.89 2.21
N TRP A 134 -2.77 -2.20 2.01
CA TRP A 134 -3.12 -2.85 0.75
C TRP A 134 -4.63 -2.80 0.49
N SER A 135 -5.43 -2.92 1.55
CA SER A 135 -6.89 -2.80 1.47
C SER A 135 -7.33 -1.38 1.07
N GLN A 136 -6.67 -0.34 1.60
CA GLN A 136 -6.95 1.06 1.24
C GLN A 136 -6.70 1.36 -0.24
N TYR A 137 -5.63 0.81 -0.81
CA TYR A 137 -5.27 1.09 -2.20
C TYR A 137 -6.02 0.25 -3.23
N ALA A 138 -7.02 -0.53 -2.81
CA ALA A 138 -7.74 -1.49 -3.65
C ALA A 138 -6.78 -2.39 -4.47
N ILE A 139 -5.58 -2.63 -3.93
CA ILE A 139 -4.45 -3.26 -4.64
C ILE A 139 -4.79 -4.71 -5.01
N ARG A 140 -5.80 -5.34 -4.39
CA ARG A 140 -6.29 -6.68 -4.76
C ARG A 140 -7.78 -6.86 -4.52
N THR A 141 -8.36 -7.82 -5.24
CA THR A 141 -9.75 -8.32 -5.11
C THR A 141 -10.02 -9.16 -3.86
N ALA A 142 -8.98 -9.55 -3.11
CA ALA A 142 -9.13 -10.35 -1.89
C ALA A 142 -8.84 -9.50 -0.64
N VAL A 143 -9.84 -9.40 0.23
CA VAL A 143 -9.69 -8.86 1.59
C VAL A 143 -8.63 -9.67 2.33
N GLN A 144 -7.82 -9.01 3.15
CA GLN A 144 -6.84 -9.64 4.06
C GLN A 144 -5.74 -10.50 3.40
N ARG A 145 -5.25 -10.10 2.22
CA ARG A 145 -4.26 -10.91 1.48
C ARG A 145 -2.93 -11.07 2.22
N ALA A 146 -2.45 -10.06 2.95
CA ALA A 146 -1.17 -10.16 3.65
C ALA A 146 -1.26 -11.14 4.82
N LEU A 147 -2.35 -11.09 5.59
CA LEU A 147 -2.62 -12.05 6.66
C LEU A 147 -2.74 -13.48 6.12
N ARG A 148 -3.40 -13.67 4.98
CA ARG A 148 -3.49 -14.99 4.34
C ARG A 148 -2.11 -15.54 3.95
N ILE A 149 -1.25 -14.72 3.34
CA ILE A 149 0.13 -15.12 2.98
C ILE A 149 0.89 -15.54 4.24
N TRP A 150 0.76 -14.79 5.33
CA TRP A 150 1.36 -15.16 6.61
C TRP A 150 0.85 -16.49 7.14
N MET A 151 -0.48 -16.71 7.15
CA MET A 151 -1.06 -17.99 7.57
C MET A 151 -0.56 -19.17 6.74
N GLU A 152 -0.42 -19.00 5.43
CA GLU A 152 0.15 -20.02 4.53
C GLU A 152 1.61 -20.35 4.94
N VAL A 153 2.42 -19.36 5.28
CA VAL A 153 3.79 -19.56 5.77
C VAL A 153 3.82 -20.22 7.16
N GLU A 154 2.95 -19.81 8.08
CA GLU A 154 2.83 -20.45 9.39
C GLU A 154 2.39 -21.92 9.26
N ALA A 155 1.52 -22.24 8.30
CA ALA A 155 1.11 -23.60 7.98
C ALA A 155 2.21 -24.44 7.30
N GLY A 156 3.39 -23.87 7.04
CA GLY A 156 4.56 -24.57 6.53
C GLY A 156 4.94 -24.21 5.09
N ALA A 157 4.20 -23.32 4.40
CA ALA A 157 4.63 -22.87 3.08
C ALA A 157 5.99 -22.14 3.18
N ARG A 158 6.89 -22.44 2.24
CA ARG A 158 8.18 -21.77 2.11
C ARG A 158 8.36 -21.40 0.66
N TRP A 159 8.39 -20.10 0.38
CA TRP A 159 8.62 -19.59 -0.96
C TRP A 159 10.00 -18.96 -1.04
N THR A 160 10.77 -19.38 -2.04
CA THR A 160 12.06 -18.80 -2.36
C THR A 160 11.97 -18.04 -3.68
N PRO A 161 12.60 -16.85 -3.78
CA PRO A 161 12.64 -16.12 -5.04
C PRO A 161 13.32 -16.94 -6.14
N PRO A 162 12.82 -16.88 -7.38
CA PRO A 162 13.50 -17.50 -8.51
C PRO A 162 14.85 -16.81 -8.76
N ARG A 163 15.85 -17.59 -9.20
CA ARG A 163 17.13 -17.03 -9.64
C ARG A 163 16.95 -16.36 -11.01
N LEU A 164 16.89 -15.04 -11.00
CA LEU A 164 16.71 -14.23 -12.21
C LEU A 164 18.03 -13.61 -12.65
N ARG A 165 18.18 -13.37 -13.95
CA ARG A 165 19.25 -12.50 -14.47
C ARG A 165 18.85 -11.02 -14.25
N PRO A 166 19.82 -10.11 -14.05
CA PRO A 166 19.52 -8.69 -13.91
C PRO A 166 18.78 -8.16 -15.16
N VAL A 167 17.61 -7.56 -14.95
CA VAL A 167 16.89 -6.87 -16.02
C VAL A 167 17.62 -5.56 -16.35
N PRO A 168 17.97 -5.31 -17.63
CA PRO A 168 18.73 -4.13 -18.00
C PRO A 168 17.93 -2.85 -17.74
N LYS A 169 18.62 -1.80 -17.31
CA LYS A 169 18.01 -0.48 -17.14
C LYS A 169 17.57 0.08 -18.48
N THR A 170 16.28 0.25 -18.65
CA THR A 170 15.66 0.90 -19.81
C THR A 170 14.99 2.20 -19.37
N ALA A 171 14.54 3.01 -20.34
CA ALA A 171 13.75 4.20 -20.03
C ALA A 171 12.42 3.79 -19.37
N VAL A 172 11.98 4.56 -18.38
CA VAL A 172 10.69 4.33 -17.71
C VAL A 172 9.58 4.55 -18.73
N PRO A 173 8.67 3.57 -18.95
CA PRO A 173 7.58 3.73 -19.90
C PRO A 173 6.62 4.83 -19.41
N ARG A 174 6.38 5.81 -20.27
CA ARG A 174 5.39 6.88 -20.08
C ARG A 174 4.32 6.72 -21.15
N LEU A 175 3.15 6.26 -20.74
CA LEU A 175 2.04 5.92 -21.63
C LEU A 175 1.10 7.10 -21.87
N GLY A 176 0.97 8.02 -20.92
CA GLY A 176 0.15 9.21 -21.11
C GLY A 176 -0.30 9.85 -19.81
N LEU A 177 -1.37 10.63 -19.90
CA LEU A 177 -2.02 11.34 -18.80
C LEU A 177 -3.51 10.97 -18.79
N ILE A 178 -4.07 10.76 -17.61
CA ILE A 178 -5.52 10.67 -17.39
C ILE A 178 -5.98 11.97 -16.75
N HIS A 179 -6.92 12.66 -17.39
CA HIS A 179 -7.56 13.83 -16.81
C HIS A 179 -8.57 13.42 -15.73
N VAL A 180 -8.41 13.96 -14.53
CA VAL A 180 -9.28 13.71 -13.36
C VAL A 180 -9.97 14.98 -12.85
N GLY A 181 -9.75 16.14 -13.49
CA GLY A 181 -10.35 17.41 -13.10
C GLY A 181 -9.68 18.04 -11.87
N GLY A 182 -10.26 19.15 -11.38
CA GLY A 182 -9.79 19.86 -10.18
C GLY A 182 -10.54 19.48 -8.90
N ASP A 183 -11.71 18.86 -9.05
CA ASP A 183 -12.69 18.68 -7.98
C ASP A 183 -12.27 17.62 -6.95
N TRP A 184 -11.22 16.83 -7.23
CA TRP A 184 -10.69 15.81 -6.31
C TRP A 184 -10.09 16.41 -5.03
N ASN A 185 -9.74 17.70 -5.03
CA ASN A 185 -9.14 18.42 -3.89
C ASN A 185 -10.08 19.49 -3.32
N ASP A 186 -11.35 19.50 -3.73
CA ASP A 186 -12.37 20.40 -3.20
C ASP A 186 -13.26 19.67 -2.19
N ASP A 187 -12.84 19.68 -0.93
CA ASP A 187 -13.56 19.04 0.17
C ASP A 187 -14.88 19.74 0.54
N ILE A 188 -15.21 20.86 -0.12
CA ILE A 188 -16.36 21.71 0.22
C ILE A 188 -17.46 21.61 -0.83
N GLN A 189 -17.13 21.66 -2.11
CA GLN A 189 -18.11 21.75 -3.20
C GLN A 189 -18.10 20.55 -4.15
N SER A 190 -17.11 19.67 -4.05
CA SER A 190 -17.02 18.51 -4.95
C SER A 190 -18.09 17.47 -4.66
N ASP A 191 -18.69 16.92 -5.72
CA ASP A 191 -19.50 15.70 -5.65
C ASP A 191 -18.68 14.48 -5.18
N LEU A 192 -17.34 14.57 -5.22
CA LEU A 192 -16.41 13.56 -4.72
C LEU A 192 -15.96 13.81 -3.27
N ALA A 193 -16.45 14.87 -2.61
CA ALA A 193 -16.10 15.17 -1.23
C ALA A 193 -16.56 14.03 -0.30
N VAL A 194 -15.60 13.23 0.16
CA VAL A 194 -15.87 12.14 1.10
C VAL A 194 -15.99 12.71 2.50
N THR A 195 -17.19 13.16 2.86
CA THR A 195 -17.50 13.57 4.25
C THR A 195 -17.58 12.37 5.22
N GLY A 196 -17.39 11.14 4.72
CA GLY A 196 -17.58 9.90 5.46
C GLY A 196 -19.05 9.57 5.70
N LEU A 197 -19.34 8.41 6.31
CA LEU A 197 -20.68 8.08 6.81
C LEU A 197 -21.09 8.92 8.03
N ARG A 198 -20.19 9.76 8.54
CA ARG A 198 -20.38 10.61 9.71
C ARG A 198 -20.39 12.07 9.27
N ASN A 199 -21.51 12.74 9.45
CA ASN A 199 -21.60 14.17 9.20
C ASN A 199 -21.21 14.92 10.50
N ALA A 200 -20.05 15.59 10.50
CA ALA A 200 -19.53 16.30 11.66
C ALA A 200 -20.49 17.37 12.20
N TYR A 201 -21.26 18.02 11.32
CA TYR A 201 -22.30 18.98 11.74
C TYR A 201 -23.47 18.27 12.43
N HIS A 202 -23.90 17.11 11.95
CA HIS A 202 -24.96 16.35 12.62
C HIS A 202 -24.54 15.85 14.00
N GLU A 203 -23.27 15.46 14.17
CA GLU A 203 -22.74 15.10 15.49
C GLU A 203 -22.70 16.33 16.40
N LEU A 204 -22.21 17.47 15.90
CA LEU A 204 -22.10 18.73 16.65
C LEU A 204 -23.46 19.30 17.08
N PHE A 205 -24.49 19.16 16.25
CA PHE A 205 -25.83 19.67 16.51
C PHE A 205 -26.81 18.61 17.00
N SER A 206 -26.36 17.37 17.24
CA SER A 206 -27.21 16.23 17.62
C SER A 206 -28.10 16.52 18.83
N GLU A 207 -27.57 17.25 19.80
CA GLU A 207 -28.26 17.57 21.07
C GLU A 207 -29.22 18.78 20.97
N ALA A 208 -29.03 19.67 19.99
CA ALA A 208 -29.79 20.92 19.87
C ALA A 208 -30.80 20.90 18.72
N CYS A 209 -30.37 20.45 17.53
CA CYS A 209 -31.15 20.47 16.28
C CYS A 209 -30.82 19.24 15.40
N GLY A 210 -30.43 18.12 16.02
CA GLY A 210 -30.06 16.90 15.32
C GLY A 210 -31.23 16.25 14.58
N PRO A 211 -30.95 15.37 13.61
CA PRO A 211 -32.01 14.68 12.89
C PRO A 211 -32.81 13.78 13.84
N GLY A 212 -34.13 14.00 13.87
CA GLY A 212 -35.02 13.33 14.82
C GLY A 212 -35.35 11.89 14.42
N LEU A 213 -35.50 11.01 15.41
CA LEU A 213 -36.01 9.65 15.20
C LEU A 213 -37.52 9.68 15.00
N ARG A 214 -38.02 9.08 13.92
CA ARG A 214 -39.44 8.97 13.60
C ARG A 214 -39.82 7.52 13.36
N SER A 215 -40.92 7.07 13.96
CA SER A 215 -41.50 5.77 13.66
C SER A 215 -42.43 5.87 12.44
N ILE A 216 -42.22 4.99 11.46
CA ILE A 216 -43.14 4.81 10.33
C ILE A 216 -44.24 3.80 10.67
N SER A 217 -45.33 3.80 9.89
CA SER A 217 -46.55 3.03 10.17
C SER A 217 -46.36 1.51 10.25
N ASN A 218 -45.22 1.00 9.79
CA ASN A 218 -44.81 -0.40 9.89
C ASN A 218 -43.96 -0.70 11.14
N GLY A 219 -43.87 0.22 12.10
CA GLY A 219 -43.14 0.05 13.36
C GLY A 219 -41.63 0.22 13.27
N ARG A 220 -41.06 0.49 12.08
CA ARG A 220 -39.62 0.73 11.93
C ARG A 220 -39.29 2.17 12.34
N ALA A 221 -38.19 2.34 13.07
CA ALA A 221 -37.62 3.66 13.35
C ALA A 221 -36.76 4.10 12.16
N VAL A 222 -36.95 5.34 11.71
CA VAL A 222 -36.16 6.01 10.68
C VAL A 222 -35.66 7.34 11.22
N ILE A 223 -34.50 7.79 10.76
CA ILE A 223 -33.97 9.11 11.09
C ILE A 223 -34.40 10.08 9.99
N ASP A 224 -35.09 11.16 10.36
CA ASP A 224 -35.56 12.19 9.42
C ASP A 224 -34.45 13.24 9.24
N ILE A 225 -33.82 13.24 8.07
CA ILE A 225 -32.75 14.18 7.70
C ILE A 225 -33.32 15.09 6.61
N GLU A 226 -33.41 16.40 6.86
CA GLU A 226 -33.81 17.37 5.84
C GLU A 226 -32.72 17.47 4.77
N GLY A 227 -32.90 16.78 3.65
CA GLY A 227 -31.99 16.72 2.50
C GLY A 227 -32.08 17.92 1.56
N GLY A 228 -30.94 18.57 1.31
CA GLY A 228 -30.63 19.16 0.00
C GLY A 228 -30.59 18.06 -1.08
N GLN A 229 -30.53 18.48 -2.35
CA GLN A 229 -30.77 17.69 -3.58
C GLN A 229 -30.44 16.18 -3.53
N ARG A 230 -31.34 15.36 -4.09
CA ARG A 230 -31.11 13.92 -4.28
C ARG A 230 -30.21 13.65 -5.49
N ASP A 231 -29.25 12.76 -5.31
CA ASP A 231 -28.40 12.24 -6.38
C ASP A 231 -29.16 11.28 -7.29
N ARG A 232 -28.69 11.12 -8.54
CA ARG A 232 -29.25 10.16 -9.51
C ARG A 232 -29.19 8.70 -9.06
N PHE A 233 -28.46 8.39 -7.98
CA PHE A 233 -28.37 7.06 -7.38
C PHE A 233 -29.20 6.90 -6.10
N GLY A 234 -30.03 7.89 -5.73
CA GLY A 234 -30.96 7.79 -4.60
C GLY A 234 -30.34 8.09 -3.23
N GLY A 235 -29.08 8.54 -3.18
CA GLY A 235 -28.50 9.21 -2.00
C GLY A 235 -28.99 10.66 -1.90
N CYS A 236 -29.19 11.18 -0.68
CA CYS A 236 -29.35 12.62 -0.47
C CYS A 236 -27.96 13.24 -0.35
N LEU A 237 -27.65 14.21 -1.23
CA LEU A 237 -26.44 15.01 -1.19
C LEU A 237 -26.79 16.41 -0.69
N HIS A 238 -26.17 16.79 0.42
CA HIS A 238 -26.36 18.11 1.01
C HIS A 238 -25.32 19.08 0.47
N VAL A 239 -25.72 19.91 -0.49
CA VAL A 239 -24.95 21.10 -0.90
C VAL A 239 -25.59 22.31 -0.24
N HIS A 240 -24.83 23.11 0.53
CA HIS A 240 -25.33 24.39 1.04
C HIS A 240 -24.40 25.56 0.69
N GLY A 241 -24.91 26.46 -0.16
CA GLY A 241 -24.38 27.80 -0.35
C GLY A 241 -24.68 28.68 0.86
N SER A 242 -23.70 29.50 1.27
CA SER A 242 -23.77 30.37 2.43
C SER A 242 -24.74 31.54 2.22
N SER A 243 -25.86 31.53 2.92
CA SER A 243 -26.70 32.73 3.11
C SER A 243 -26.68 33.08 4.59
N ARG A 244 -25.97 34.16 4.95
CA ARG A 244 -25.95 34.76 6.29
C ARG A 244 -27.37 35.15 6.71
N ARG A 245 -28.02 34.36 7.56
CA ARG A 245 -29.07 34.83 8.47
C ARG A 245 -28.97 34.11 9.81
N ASN A 246 -28.49 34.86 10.81
CA ASN A 246 -28.67 34.51 12.21
C ASN A 246 -30.17 34.49 12.52
N GLY A 247 -30.69 33.32 12.88
CA GLY A 247 -32.08 33.16 13.29
C GLY A 247 -32.57 31.75 13.01
N CYS A 248 -32.87 31.02 14.09
CA CYS A 248 -33.51 29.71 14.07
C CYS A 248 -34.68 29.70 13.06
N CYS A 249 -34.49 29.02 11.92
CA CYS A 249 -35.41 29.03 10.79
C CYS A 249 -36.72 28.30 11.16
N ARG A 250 -37.73 29.06 11.61
CA ARG A 250 -39.13 28.70 11.37
C ARG A 250 -39.44 28.94 9.90
N SER A 251 -39.22 27.96 9.03
CA SER A 251 -39.75 27.99 7.66
C SER A 251 -41.16 27.38 7.65
N ALA A 252 -42.10 28.13 7.08
CA ALA A 252 -43.50 27.76 7.00
C ALA A 252 -43.70 26.52 6.12
N ARG A 253 -44.51 25.57 6.60
CA ARG A 253 -44.96 24.38 5.87
C ARG A 253 -45.59 24.77 4.52
N ARG A 254 -44.92 24.47 3.42
CA ARG A 254 -45.58 24.18 2.14
C ARG A 254 -45.38 22.70 1.80
N ARG A 255 -46.44 21.91 2.01
CA ARG A 255 -46.54 20.53 1.54
C ARG A 255 -46.64 20.56 0.01
N THR A 256 -45.61 20.12 -0.70
CA THR A 256 -45.77 19.55 -2.04
C THR A 256 -45.90 18.04 -1.90
N ARG A 257 -47.14 17.54 -2.06
CA ARG A 257 -47.45 16.12 -2.23
C ARG A 257 -47.11 15.76 -3.67
N THR A 258 -46.07 14.97 -3.89
CA THR A 258 -45.90 14.18 -5.11
C THR A 258 -45.53 12.77 -4.70
N GLY A 259 -46.53 11.89 -4.77
CA GLY A 259 -46.33 10.46 -4.56
C GLY A 259 -45.74 9.83 -5.82
N LEU A 260 -44.85 8.87 -5.65
CA LEU A 260 -44.54 7.89 -6.69
C LEU A 260 -44.55 6.50 -6.07
N TRP A 261 -45.42 5.66 -6.62
CA TRP A 261 -45.52 4.23 -6.31
C TRP A 261 -44.34 3.51 -6.94
N ALA A 262 -43.61 2.72 -6.15
CA ALA A 262 -42.66 1.73 -6.67
C ALA A 262 -43.33 0.36 -6.63
N THR A 263 -43.63 -0.18 -7.80
CA THR A 263 -44.05 -1.58 -8.01
C THR A 263 -42.91 -2.52 -7.62
N ARG A 264 -43.25 -3.58 -6.87
CA ARG A 264 -42.31 -4.65 -6.48
C ARG A 264 -41.83 -5.43 -7.71
N PRO A 265 -40.59 -5.95 -7.71
CA PRO A 265 -40.17 -6.94 -8.68
C PRO A 265 -40.81 -8.29 -8.34
N THR A 266 -41.32 -8.95 -9.37
CA THR A 266 -41.44 -10.42 -9.47
C THR A 266 -40.19 -10.96 -10.15
#